data_AF-A0A9W9S4F9-F1
#
_entry.id   AF-A0A9W9S4F9-F1
#
_cell.length_a   1.000
_cell.length_b   1.000
_cell.length_c   1.000
_cell.angle_alpha   90.00
_cell.angle_beta   90.00
_cell.angle_gamma   90.00
#
_symmetry.space_group_name_H-M   'P 1'
#
loop_
_entity.id
_entity.type
_entity.pdbx_description
1 polymer ?
#
loop_
_entity_poly.entity_id
_entity_poly.type
_entity_poly.pdbx_seq_one_letter_code
_entity_poly.pdbx_strand_id
1 'polypeptide(L)'
;MVGAVEPITGIPRSLLDLFSCIGLGATEEDFWRWPGEVGTFVQSHTWEAYRYSGILVMRSYSRVDSQTLIASNDEDVSSHADAIAVNRILSSIDAVYGAKACGVASDEAIPHNIAYPLFVAGSQSRVIVQHVAWKETIRSKFQDLIQSDRYWQTEKIFDLLQDAWESWDAGQISDPFEMAAERGLELGLL
;
A
#
# COMPACT_ATOMS: atom_id res chain seq x y z
N MET A 1 1.97 -29.55 -1.18
CA MET A 1 2.08 -28.40 -2.11
C MET A 1 2.98 -27.38 -1.44
N VAL A 2 4.26 -27.37 -1.83
CA VAL A 2 5.27 -26.44 -1.32
C VAL A 2 5.52 -25.46 -2.46
N GLY A 3 5.08 -24.20 -2.34
CA GLY A 3 5.38 -23.17 -3.35
C GLY A 3 4.25 -22.25 -3.82
N ALA A 4 3.13 -22.11 -3.12
CA ALA A 4 2.15 -21.06 -3.45
C ALA A 4 2.57 -19.68 -2.93
N VAL A 5 3.20 -19.65 -1.75
CA VAL A 5 3.71 -18.43 -1.10
C VAL A 5 5.20 -18.29 -1.37
N GLU A 6 5.63 -17.09 -1.73
CA GLU A 6 7.02 -16.74 -1.93
C GLU A 6 7.70 -16.57 -0.55
N PRO A 7 8.81 -17.29 -0.28
CA PRO A 7 9.39 -17.38 1.06
C PRO A 7 10.08 -16.10 1.55
N ILE A 8 10.50 -15.19 0.67
CA ILE A 8 11.21 -13.95 1.04
C ILE A 8 10.21 -12.90 1.52
N THR A 9 9.16 -12.65 0.75
CA THR A 9 8.11 -11.65 0.96
C THR A 9 6.93 -12.19 1.74
N GLY A 10 6.76 -13.51 1.85
CA GLY A 10 5.57 -14.11 2.46
C GLY A 10 4.26 -13.85 1.70
N ILE A 11 4.33 -13.34 0.45
CA ILE A 11 3.19 -13.03 -0.41
C ILE A 11 2.92 -14.21 -1.36
N PRO A 12 1.65 -14.50 -1.72
CA PRO A 12 1.31 -15.46 -2.74
C PRO A 12 1.96 -15.12 -4.08
N ARG A 13 2.58 -16.11 -4.72
CA ARG A 13 3.13 -15.95 -6.07
C ARG A 13 2.05 -15.52 -7.07
N SER A 14 0.83 -16.02 -6.91
CA SER A 14 -0.32 -15.59 -7.73
C SER A 14 -0.63 -14.10 -7.59
N LEU A 15 -0.40 -13.50 -6.43
CA LEU A 15 -0.56 -12.06 -6.22
C LEU A 15 0.66 -11.29 -6.73
N LEU A 16 1.88 -11.79 -6.49
CA LEU A 16 3.12 -11.20 -7.04
C LEU A 16 3.10 -11.19 -8.58
N ASP A 17 2.58 -12.23 -9.21
CA ASP A 17 2.43 -12.32 -10.66
C ASP A 17 1.53 -11.19 -11.18
N LEU A 18 0.43 -10.86 -10.48
CA LEU A 18 -0.41 -9.70 -10.82
C LEU A 18 0.36 -8.38 -10.73
N PHE A 19 1.14 -8.19 -9.65
CA PHE A 19 1.99 -7.01 -9.50
C PHE A 19 3.06 -6.92 -10.61
N SER A 20 3.65 -8.05 -11.00
CA SER A 20 4.66 -8.09 -12.07
C SER A 20 4.10 -7.73 -13.45
N CYS A 21 2.79 -7.88 -13.63
CA CYS A 21 2.07 -7.55 -14.86
C CYS A 21 1.52 -6.12 -14.89
N ILE A 22 1.73 -5.31 -13.84
CA ILE A 22 1.38 -3.88 -13.84
C ILE A 22 2.17 -3.18 -14.95
N GLY A 23 1.47 -2.40 -15.78
CA GLY A 23 2.06 -1.74 -16.96
C GLY A 23 2.31 -2.65 -18.17
N LEU A 24 2.12 -3.97 -18.04
CA LEU A 24 2.27 -4.94 -19.13
C LEU A 24 0.94 -5.59 -19.57
N GLY A 25 -0.09 -5.58 -18.71
CA GLY A 25 -1.41 -6.09 -19.06
C GLY A 25 -2.34 -6.45 -17.90
N ALA A 26 -1.88 -6.38 -16.65
CA ALA A 26 -2.77 -6.53 -15.49
C ALA A 26 -3.77 -5.36 -15.43
N THR A 27 -4.99 -5.66 -15.03
CA THR A 27 -6.07 -4.68 -14.84
C THR A 27 -6.46 -4.58 -13.37
N GLU A 28 -7.16 -3.50 -12.98
CA GLU A 28 -7.77 -3.42 -11.64
C GLU A 28 -8.70 -4.62 -11.37
N GLU A 29 -9.40 -5.09 -12.40
CA GLU A 29 -10.33 -6.21 -12.29
C GLU A 29 -9.64 -7.53 -11.91
N ASP A 30 -8.38 -7.73 -12.32
CA ASP A 30 -7.62 -8.93 -11.97
C ASP A 30 -7.32 -8.98 -10.46
N PHE A 31 -7.02 -7.83 -9.84
CA PHE A 31 -6.88 -7.73 -8.39
C PHE A 31 -8.21 -7.94 -7.67
N TRP A 32 -9.32 -7.46 -8.22
CA TRP A 32 -10.66 -7.75 -7.68
C TRP A 32 -11.05 -9.22 -7.79
N ARG A 33 -10.65 -9.90 -8.87
CA ARG A 33 -10.96 -11.32 -9.11
C ARG A 33 -9.95 -12.28 -8.49
N TRP A 34 -8.85 -11.78 -7.93
CA TRP A 34 -7.87 -12.63 -7.27
C TRP A 34 -8.53 -13.49 -6.18
N PRO A 35 -8.45 -14.83 -6.27
CA PRO A 35 -9.23 -15.74 -5.45
C PRO A 35 -8.74 -15.83 -4.00
N GLY A 36 -7.58 -15.26 -3.70
CA GLY A 36 -6.88 -15.47 -2.45
C GLY A 36 -6.07 -16.76 -2.43
N GLU A 37 -5.43 -17.02 -1.29
CA GLU A 37 -4.75 -18.28 -0.99
C GLU A 37 -5.13 -18.74 0.43
N VAL A 38 -4.89 -20.01 0.75
CA VAL A 38 -5.09 -20.52 2.11
C VAL A 38 -3.83 -20.27 2.94
N GLY A 39 -3.93 -19.38 3.93
CA GLY A 39 -2.86 -19.04 4.87
C GLY A 39 -3.33 -18.94 6.31
N THR A 40 -2.44 -18.52 7.20
CA THR A 40 -2.81 -18.10 8.56
C THR A 40 -3.64 -16.81 8.53
N PHE A 41 -4.38 -16.51 9.60
CA PHE A 41 -5.15 -15.26 9.68
C PHE A 41 -4.31 -14.01 9.41
N VAL A 42 -3.09 -13.97 9.95
CA VAL A 42 -2.16 -12.84 9.74
C VAL A 42 -1.75 -12.74 8.29
N GLN A 43 -1.36 -13.85 7.67
CA GLN A 43 -1.03 -13.90 6.26
C GLN A 43 -2.20 -13.43 5.39
N SER A 44 -3.41 -13.91 5.64
CA SER A 44 -4.59 -13.49 4.88
C SER A 44 -4.83 -11.98 4.97
N HIS A 45 -4.67 -11.36 6.15
CA HIS A 45 -4.80 -9.92 6.29
C HIS A 45 -3.66 -9.15 5.60
N THR A 46 -2.42 -9.64 5.68
CA THR A 46 -1.31 -9.07 4.92
C THR A 46 -1.59 -9.13 3.41
N TRP A 47 -2.05 -10.27 2.89
CA TRP A 47 -2.33 -10.43 1.46
C TRP A 47 -3.49 -9.57 0.97
N GLU A 48 -4.53 -9.42 1.79
CA GLU A 48 -5.63 -8.49 1.49
C GLU A 48 -5.13 -7.04 1.47
N ALA A 49 -4.22 -6.65 2.38
CA ALA A 49 -3.60 -5.33 2.33
C ALA A 49 -2.87 -5.11 0.99
N TYR A 50 -2.03 -6.05 0.55
CA TYR A 50 -1.36 -5.98 -0.76
C TYR A 50 -2.35 -5.92 -1.92
N ARG A 51 -3.39 -6.76 -1.91
CA ARG A 51 -4.41 -6.76 -2.97
C ARG A 51 -5.06 -5.38 -3.14
N TYR A 52 -5.47 -4.74 -2.03
CA TYR A 52 -6.02 -3.39 -2.08
C TYR A 52 -5.00 -2.32 -2.48
N SER A 53 -3.72 -2.50 -2.12
CA SER A 53 -2.65 -1.65 -2.62
C SER A 53 -2.49 -1.76 -4.14
N GLY A 54 -2.56 -2.97 -4.71
CA GLY A 54 -2.55 -3.19 -6.15
C GLY A 54 -3.70 -2.46 -6.86
N ILE A 55 -4.91 -2.53 -6.29
CA ILE A 55 -6.08 -1.78 -6.80
C ILE A 55 -5.80 -0.26 -6.81
N LEU A 56 -5.28 0.31 -5.72
CA LEU A 56 -4.95 1.74 -5.64
C LEU A 56 -3.88 2.14 -6.66
N VAL A 57 -2.85 1.32 -6.83
CA VAL A 57 -1.80 1.55 -7.83
C VAL A 57 -2.36 1.51 -9.25
N MET A 58 -3.22 0.55 -9.58
CA MET A 58 -3.86 0.49 -10.90
C MET A 58 -4.72 1.72 -11.19
N ARG A 59 -5.40 2.25 -10.17
CA ARG A 59 -6.18 3.49 -10.30
C ARG A 59 -5.31 4.72 -10.47
N SER A 60 -4.16 4.81 -9.80
CA SER A 60 -3.24 5.94 -10.00
C SER A 60 -2.69 5.94 -11.43
N TYR A 61 -2.27 4.77 -11.95
CA TYR A 61 -1.84 4.64 -13.35
C TYR A 61 -2.94 5.04 -14.34
N SER A 62 -4.17 4.58 -14.13
CA SER A 62 -5.30 4.89 -15.01
C SER A 62 -5.63 6.39 -15.05
N ARG A 63 -5.38 7.12 -13.95
CA ARG A 63 -5.60 8.58 -13.88
C ARG A 63 -4.55 9.36 -14.66
N VAL A 64 -3.28 8.93 -14.61
CA VAL A 64 -2.20 9.53 -15.40
C VAL A 64 -2.51 9.41 -16.89
N ASP A 65 -3.01 8.26 -17.34
CA ASP A 65 -3.43 8.07 -18.73
C ASP A 65 -4.69 8.88 -19.08
N SER A 66 -5.68 8.93 -18.17
CA SER A 66 -6.98 9.59 -18.40
C SER A 66 -6.93 11.12 -18.32
N GLN A 67 -5.89 11.71 -17.76
CA GLN A 67 -5.72 13.17 -17.68
C GLN A 67 -5.57 13.86 -19.05
N THR A 68 -5.47 13.08 -20.14
CA THR A 68 -5.56 13.59 -21.51
C THR A 68 -6.99 13.77 -22.03
N LEU A 69 -8.04 13.22 -21.38
CA LEU A 69 -9.41 13.21 -21.93
C LEU A 69 -10.50 13.42 -20.85
N ILE A 70 -10.88 14.69 -20.64
CA ILE A 70 -12.19 15.16 -20.12
C ILE A 70 -12.48 14.87 -18.63
N ALA A 71 -12.30 15.90 -17.78
CA ALA A 71 -12.76 15.94 -16.39
C ALA A 71 -14.19 16.50 -16.29
N SER A 72 -15.12 15.76 -15.69
CA SER A 72 -16.21 16.26 -14.81
C SER A 72 -17.28 15.19 -14.55
N ASN A 73 -17.11 14.43 -13.45
CA ASN A 73 -18.11 13.72 -12.62
C ASN A 73 -17.58 12.40 -12.03
N ASP A 74 -16.58 11.75 -12.65
CA ASP A 74 -15.99 10.50 -12.14
C ASP A 74 -15.01 10.69 -10.97
N GLU A 75 -14.60 11.93 -10.69
CA GLU A 75 -13.60 12.21 -9.66
C GLU A 75 -14.11 12.00 -8.21
N ASP A 76 -15.40 12.20 -7.94
CA ASP A 76 -15.96 12.02 -6.60
C ASP A 76 -16.22 10.55 -6.26
N VAL A 77 -16.69 9.78 -7.24
CA VAL A 77 -16.90 8.33 -7.09
C VAL A 77 -15.56 7.61 -6.91
N SER A 78 -14.56 7.99 -7.70
CA SER A 78 -13.22 7.42 -7.60
C SER A 78 -12.52 7.77 -6.28
N SER A 79 -12.69 8.99 -5.77
CA SER A 79 -12.21 9.37 -4.43
C SER A 79 -12.86 8.57 -3.30
N HIS A 80 -14.15 8.27 -3.40
CA HIS A 80 -14.84 7.45 -2.41
C HIS A 80 -14.36 5.99 -2.46
N ALA A 81 -14.19 5.45 -3.66
CA ALA A 81 -13.67 4.10 -3.86
C ALA A 81 -12.22 3.95 -3.34
N ASP A 82 -11.40 4.98 -3.46
CA ASP A 82 -10.04 5.00 -2.92
C ASP A 82 -10.05 5.08 -1.39
N ALA A 83 -10.93 5.90 -0.81
CA ALA A 83 -11.10 5.94 0.65
C ALA A 83 -11.50 4.57 1.23
N ILE A 84 -12.35 3.82 0.52
CA ILE A 84 -12.69 2.45 0.91
C ILE A 84 -11.45 1.55 0.86
N ALA A 85 -10.66 1.61 -0.22
CA ALA A 85 -9.45 0.79 -0.36
C ALA A 85 -8.41 1.13 0.71
N VAL A 86 -8.15 2.42 0.96
CA VAL A 86 -7.26 2.89 2.04
C VAL A 86 -7.74 2.37 3.40
N ASN A 87 -9.02 2.51 3.71
CA ASN A 87 -9.58 2.01 4.96
C ASN A 87 -9.43 0.47 5.09
N ARG A 88 -9.60 -0.28 4.00
CA ARG A 88 -9.39 -1.74 3.99
C ARG A 88 -7.94 -2.13 4.23
N ILE A 89 -6.99 -1.39 3.66
CA ILE A 89 -5.55 -1.57 3.92
C ILE A 89 -5.28 -1.33 5.41
N LEU A 90 -5.69 -0.18 5.95
CA LEU A 90 -5.44 0.17 7.34
C LEU A 90 -6.09 -0.81 8.31
N SER A 91 -7.32 -1.23 8.05
CA SER A 91 -8.02 -2.24 8.87
C SER A 91 -7.30 -3.60 8.87
N SER A 92 -6.76 -4.00 7.71
CA SER A 92 -6.02 -5.25 7.59
C SER A 92 -4.68 -5.20 8.32
N ILE A 93 -3.98 -4.07 8.22
CA ILE A 93 -2.74 -3.81 8.97
C ILE A 93 -3.02 -3.80 10.47
N ASP A 94 -4.10 -3.15 10.92
CA ASP A 94 -4.47 -3.11 12.34
C ASP A 94 -4.74 -4.53 12.89
N ALA A 95 -5.43 -5.38 12.12
CA ALA A 95 -5.63 -6.79 12.47
C ALA A 95 -4.31 -7.57 12.60
N VAL A 96 -3.33 -7.30 11.74
CA VAL A 96 -1.98 -7.89 11.80
C VAL A 96 -1.25 -7.46 13.08
N TYR A 97 -1.27 -6.16 13.41
CA TYR A 97 -0.68 -5.67 14.67
C TYR A 97 -1.42 -6.20 15.91
N GLY A 98 -2.74 -6.33 15.85
CA GLY A 98 -3.54 -6.92 16.93
C GLY A 98 -3.14 -8.38 17.18
N ALA A 99 -2.96 -9.17 16.13
CA ALA A 99 -2.49 -10.54 16.25
C ALA A 99 -1.07 -10.65 16.84
N LYS A 100 -0.18 -9.71 16.50
CA LYS A 100 1.16 -9.57 17.10
C LYS A 100 1.05 -9.29 18.60
N ALA A 101 0.23 -8.33 19.01
CA ALA A 101 0.03 -7.99 20.42
C ALA A 101 -0.54 -9.16 21.25
N CYS A 102 -1.35 -10.02 20.63
CA CYS A 102 -1.87 -11.24 21.26
C CYS A 102 -0.87 -12.41 21.28
N GLY A 103 0.34 -12.27 20.71
CA GLY A 103 1.35 -13.33 20.65
C GLY A 103 0.99 -14.49 19.71
N VAL A 104 0.03 -14.28 18.81
CA VAL A 104 -0.45 -15.32 17.87
C VAL A 104 0.47 -15.44 16.65
N ALA A 105 1.29 -14.43 16.40
CA ALA A 105 2.15 -14.33 15.23
C ALA A 105 3.63 -14.23 15.64
N SER A 106 4.51 -14.97 14.95
CA SER A 106 5.95 -14.87 15.15
C SER A 106 6.47 -13.52 14.67
N ASP A 107 7.19 -12.80 15.53
CA ASP A 107 7.61 -11.41 15.33
C ASP A 107 8.46 -11.14 14.07
N GLU A 108 9.12 -12.16 13.50
CA GLU A 108 10.19 -11.96 12.50
C GLU A 108 9.70 -11.64 11.07
N ALA A 109 8.48 -12.01 10.69
CA ALA A 109 8.02 -11.91 9.28
C ALA A 109 6.98 -10.81 9.01
N ILE A 110 6.53 -10.11 10.05
CA ILE A 110 5.44 -9.12 9.96
C ILE A 110 5.92 -7.73 9.52
N PRO A 111 7.06 -7.19 10.00
CA PRO A 111 7.44 -5.79 9.75
C PRO A 111 7.70 -5.49 8.27
N HIS A 112 8.34 -6.42 7.56
CA HIS A 112 8.76 -6.23 6.18
C HIS A 112 7.55 -6.17 5.21
N ASN A 113 6.50 -6.94 5.51
CA ASN A 113 5.39 -7.17 4.57
C ASN A 113 4.25 -6.16 4.71
N ILE A 114 4.41 -5.12 5.52
CA ILE A 114 3.34 -4.10 5.69
C ILE A 114 3.80 -2.70 5.30
N ALA A 115 5.11 -2.48 5.13
CA ALA A 115 5.66 -1.19 4.73
C ALA A 115 5.12 -0.75 3.36
N TYR A 116 5.10 -1.65 2.38
CA TYR A 116 4.58 -1.33 1.05
C TYR A 116 3.08 -0.99 1.08
N PRO A 117 2.16 -1.83 1.62
CA PRO A 117 0.76 -1.45 1.68
C PRO A 117 0.50 -0.16 2.44
N LEU A 118 1.25 0.09 3.52
CA LEU A 118 1.15 1.30 4.31
C LEU A 118 1.61 2.54 3.53
N PHE A 119 2.68 2.42 2.75
CA PHE A 119 3.14 3.47 1.83
C PHE A 119 2.07 3.81 0.78
N VAL A 120 1.52 2.79 0.12
CA VAL A 120 0.48 2.98 -0.92
C VAL A 120 -0.79 3.62 -0.34
N ALA A 121 -1.17 3.26 0.89
CA ALA A 121 -2.29 3.92 1.57
C ALA A 121 -1.97 5.40 1.87
N GLY A 122 -0.75 5.68 2.34
CA GLY A 122 -0.29 7.02 2.62
C GLY A 122 -0.17 7.91 1.40
N SER A 123 0.18 7.33 0.25
CA SER A 123 0.41 8.07 -1.00
C SER A 123 -0.89 8.64 -1.59
N GLN A 124 -2.05 8.21 -1.10
CA GLN A 124 -3.35 8.77 -1.45
C GLN A 124 -3.60 10.11 -0.72
N SER A 125 -2.79 11.13 -1.00
CA SER A 125 -2.82 12.44 -0.32
C SER A 125 -4.21 13.06 -0.26
N ARG A 126 -5.00 12.94 -1.34
CA ARG A 126 -6.40 13.42 -1.40
C ARG A 126 -7.29 12.78 -0.32
N VAL A 127 -7.13 11.48 -0.08
CA VAL A 127 -7.90 10.73 0.93
C VAL A 127 -7.36 11.02 2.33
N ILE A 128 -6.04 10.99 2.49
CA ILE A 128 -5.40 11.12 3.80
C ILE A 128 -5.65 12.49 4.44
N VAL A 129 -5.70 13.57 3.65
CA VAL A 129 -6.01 14.92 4.17
C VAL A 129 -7.43 15.04 4.71
N GLN A 130 -8.38 14.27 4.17
CA GLN A 130 -9.76 14.24 4.67
C GLN A 130 -9.89 13.42 5.97
N HIS A 131 -8.89 12.59 6.30
CA HIS A 131 -8.94 11.65 7.40
C HIS A 131 -7.67 11.74 8.27
N VAL A 132 -7.59 12.77 9.12
CA VAL A 132 -6.45 13.00 10.04
C VAL A 132 -6.10 11.76 10.89
N ALA A 133 -7.11 11.02 11.37
CA ALA A 133 -6.89 9.79 12.13
C ALA A 133 -6.14 8.70 11.34
N TRP A 134 -6.34 8.62 10.03
CA TRP A 134 -5.65 7.67 9.16
C TRP A 134 -4.20 8.11 8.93
N LYS A 135 -3.95 9.41 8.71
CA LYS A 135 -2.59 9.99 8.64
C LYS A 135 -1.77 9.63 9.88
N GLU A 136 -2.37 9.81 11.07
CA GLU A 136 -1.71 9.51 12.34
C GLU A 136 -1.51 8.01 12.59
N THR A 137 -2.44 7.17 12.15
CA THR A 137 -2.28 5.72 12.20
C THR A 137 -1.10 5.29 11.33
N ILE A 138 -1.00 5.81 10.10
CA ILE A 138 0.11 5.53 9.18
C ILE A 138 1.43 5.98 9.79
N ARG A 139 1.49 7.21 10.33
CA ARG A 139 2.65 7.75 11.04
C ARG A 139 3.09 6.83 12.18
N SER A 140 2.16 6.46 13.06
CA SER A 140 2.45 5.58 14.21
C SER A 140 2.97 4.22 13.76
N LYS A 141 2.37 3.60 12.73
CA LYS A 141 2.81 2.28 12.25
C LYS A 141 4.19 2.35 11.58
N PHE A 142 4.48 3.40 10.82
CA PHE A 142 5.84 3.59 10.28
C PHE A 142 6.87 3.80 11.39
N GLN A 143 6.54 4.54 12.45
CA GLN A 143 7.43 4.68 13.61
C GLN A 143 7.69 3.35 14.31
N ASP A 144 6.65 2.51 14.49
CA ASP A 144 6.81 1.16 15.03
C ASP A 144 7.71 0.30 14.14
N LEU A 145 7.56 0.42 12.82
CA LEU A 145 8.42 -0.28 11.85
C LEU A 145 9.86 0.21 11.96
N ILE A 146 10.12 1.51 11.94
CA ILE A 146 11.48 2.08 12.05
C ILE A 146 12.17 1.65 13.36
N GLN A 147 11.42 1.58 14.46
CA GLN A 147 11.97 1.10 15.74
C GLN A 147 12.26 -0.41 15.75
N SER A 148 11.48 -1.19 15.00
CA SER A 148 11.61 -2.64 14.90
C SER A 148 12.60 -3.08 13.81
N ASP A 149 12.87 -2.22 12.84
CA ASP A 149 13.63 -2.51 11.64
C ASP A 149 15.12 -2.16 11.84
N ARG A 150 16.00 -2.93 11.22
CA ARG A 150 17.44 -2.67 11.18
C ARG A 150 17.87 -1.90 9.92
N TYR A 151 16.93 -1.67 9.00
CA TYR A 151 17.18 -1.13 7.67
C TYR A 151 16.68 0.32 7.56
N TRP A 152 17.54 1.21 7.04
CA TRP A 152 17.26 2.65 6.89
C TRP A 152 16.23 2.97 5.80
N GLN A 153 15.85 1.98 5.00
CA GLN A 153 14.96 2.12 3.87
C GLN A 153 13.54 2.53 4.31
N THR A 154 13.04 1.93 5.40
CA THR A 154 11.73 2.26 5.96
C THR A 154 11.65 3.73 6.42
N GLU A 155 12.74 4.24 7.02
CA GLU A 155 12.86 5.65 7.41
C GLU A 155 12.79 6.57 6.18
N LYS A 156 13.57 6.29 5.13
CA LYS A 156 13.55 7.12 3.91
C LYS A 156 12.22 7.08 3.16
N ILE A 157 11.54 5.93 3.16
CA ILE A 157 10.19 5.80 2.57
C ILE A 157 9.19 6.63 3.36
N PHE A 158 9.31 6.63 4.70
CA PHE A 158 8.46 7.44 5.55
C PHE A 158 8.73 8.94 5.39
N ASP A 159 9.99 9.37 5.35
CA ASP A 159 10.37 10.77 5.10
C ASP A 159 9.79 11.28 3.77
N LEU A 160 9.87 10.45 2.72
CA LEU A 160 9.28 10.78 1.42
C LEU A 160 7.78 11.01 1.50
N LEU A 161 7.09 10.15 2.25
CA LEU A 161 5.66 10.25 2.45
C LEU A 161 5.30 11.52 3.24
N GLN A 162 6.10 11.89 4.23
CA GLN A 162 5.94 13.15 4.97
C GLN A 162 6.12 14.36 4.05
N ASP A 163 7.16 14.38 3.21
CA ASP A 163 7.41 15.45 2.25
C ASP A 163 6.24 15.60 1.26
N ALA A 164 5.67 14.48 0.81
CA ALA A 164 4.52 14.50 -0.09
C ALA A 164 3.26 15.07 0.59
N TRP A 165 3.04 14.74 1.87
CA TRP A 165 1.96 15.33 2.64
C TRP A 165 2.14 16.84 2.86
N GLU A 166 3.37 17.28 3.16
CA GLU A 166 3.69 18.71 3.32
C GLU A 166 3.53 19.49 2.00
N SER A 167 3.97 18.90 0.90
CA SER A 167 3.79 19.46 -0.45
C SER A 167 2.31 19.63 -0.78
N TRP A 168 1.49 18.64 -0.46
CA TRP A 168 0.04 18.73 -0.65
C TRP A 168 -0.60 19.79 0.25
N ASP A 169 -0.20 19.87 1.52
CA ASP A 169 -0.69 20.89 2.46
C ASP A 169 -0.30 22.33 1.98
N ALA A 170 0.82 22.46 1.27
CA ALA A 170 1.25 23.69 0.60
C ALA A 170 0.54 23.97 -0.74
N GLY A 171 -0.37 23.10 -1.18
CA GLY A 171 -1.11 23.23 -2.43
C GLY A 171 -0.33 22.80 -3.68
N GLN A 172 0.79 22.08 -3.51
CA GLN A 172 1.55 21.50 -4.62
C GLN A 172 1.07 20.07 -4.88
N ILE A 173 0.84 19.75 -6.16
CA ILE A 173 0.51 18.38 -6.58
C ILE A 173 1.84 17.69 -6.86
N SER A 174 2.28 16.86 -5.92
CA SER A 174 3.45 15.99 -6.09
C SER A 174 2.98 14.54 -5.92
N ASP A 175 3.24 13.68 -6.91
CA ASP A 175 2.97 12.24 -6.79
C ASP A 175 4.10 11.60 -5.96
N PRO A 176 3.77 10.96 -4.81
CA PRO A 176 4.77 10.25 -4.00
C PRO A 176 5.54 9.17 -4.78
N PHE A 177 4.93 8.54 -5.79
CA PHE A 177 5.63 7.54 -6.60
C PHE A 177 6.68 8.17 -7.53
N GLU A 178 6.40 9.35 -8.08
CA GLU A 178 7.35 10.11 -8.90
C GLU A 178 8.50 10.64 -8.03
N MET A 179 8.19 11.18 -6.86
CA MET A 179 9.21 11.61 -5.88
C MET A 179 10.13 10.45 -5.46
N ALA A 180 9.60 9.23 -5.36
CA ALA A 180 10.40 8.05 -5.02
C ALA A 180 11.34 7.66 -6.16
N ALA A 181 10.87 7.70 -7.40
CA ALA A 181 11.68 7.46 -8.58
C ALA A 181 12.81 8.50 -8.71
N GLU A 182 12.53 9.78 -8.49
CA GLU A 182 13.54 10.86 -8.51
C GLU A 182 14.63 10.69 -7.45
N ARG A 183 14.27 10.12 -6.29
CA ARG A 183 15.21 9.86 -5.18
C ARG A 183 15.93 8.51 -5.32
N GLY A 184 15.70 7.78 -6.41
CA GLY A 184 16.30 6.44 -6.64
C GLY A 184 15.83 5.39 -5.63
N LEU A 185 14.64 5.58 -5.04
CA LEU A 185 14.02 4.62 -4.15
C LEU A 185 13.16 3.67 -5.00
N GLU A 186 13.69 2.47 -5.28
CA GLU A 186 12.89 1.41 -5.90
C GLU A 186 11.88 0.87 -4.88
N LEU A 187 10.62 1.32 -4.99
CA LEU A 187 9.48 0.81 -4.21
C LEU A 187 8.96 -0.54 -4.74
N GLY A 188 9.74 -1.22 -5.58
CA GLY A 188 9.35 -2.47 -6.21
C GLY A 188 9.28 -3.59 -5.19
N LEU A 189 8.07 -3.81 -4.64
CA LEU A 189 7.73 -4.91 -3.72
C LEU A 189 8.89 -5.25 -2.78
N LEU A 190 9.30 -4.27 -1.96
CA LEU A 190 10.30 -4.50 -0.91
C LEU A 190 9.87 -5.67 -0.04
#